data_AF-A0A535EWW8-F1
#
_entry.id   AF-A0A535EWW8-F1
#
_cell.length_a   1.000
_cell.length_b   1.000
_cell.length_c   1.000
_cell.angle_alpha   90.00
_cell.angle_beta   90.00
_cell.angle_gamma   90.00
#
_symmetry.space_group_name_H-M   'P 1'
#
loop_
_entity.id
_entity.type
_entity.pdbx_description
1 polymer ?
#
loop_
_entity_poly.entity_id
_entity_poly.type
_entity_poly.pdbx_seq_one_letter_code
_entity_poly.pdbx_strand_id
1 'polypeptide(L)'
;MNVDTVNLGRHGLKVSRLCLGTMVFGSQNDEKASFAVLDEAEVLGFNFLDLADVYPVPPSLETAGSTEEIVGRWLKGRRQRFVLATKFVNPMG
;
A
#
# COMPACT_ATOMS: atom_id res chain seq x y z
N MET A 1 -5.56 -15.83 -12.34
CA MET A 1 -6.82 -15.86 -11.55
C MET A 1 -6.93 -14.51 -10.87
N ASN A 2 -8.04 -13.79 -11.03
CA ASN A 2 -8.20 -12.44 -10.47
C ASN A 2 -8.82 -12.55 -9.07
N VAL A 3 -8.40 -11.71 -8.12
CA VAL A 3 -8.99 -11.67 -6.77
C VAL A 3 -10.44 -11.15 -6.83
N ASP A 4 -11.34 -11.77 -6.05
CA ASP A 4 -12.72 -11.30 -5.94
C ASP A 4 -12.78 -9.90 -5.32
N THR A 5 -13.86 -9.16 -5.57
CA THR A 5 -14.11 -7.87 -4.90
C THR A 5 -15.30 -7.96 -3.95
N VAL A 6 -15.24 -7.20 -2.86
CA VAL A 6 -16.27 -7.10 -1.82
C VAL A 6 -16.54 -5.64 -1.47
N ASN A 7 -17.71 -5.35 -0.88
CA ASN A 7 -17.99 -4.02 -0.34
C ASN A 7 -17.26 -3.83 0.99
N LEU A 8 -16.50 -2.75 1.14
CA LEU A 8 -15.95 -2.31 2.41
C LEU A 8 -17.03 -1.56 3.19
N GLY A 9 -17.64 -2.25 4.15
CA GLY A 9 -18.74 -1.71 4.94
C GLY A 9 -20.03 -1.57 4.14
N ARG A 10 -20.84 -0.56 4.47
CA ARG A 10 -22.21 -0.39 3.93
C ARG A 10 -22.34 0.67 2.84
N HIS A 11 -21.27 1.41 2.55
CA HIS A 11 -21.33 2.63 1.72
C HIS A 11 -20.80 2.43 0.28
N GLY A 12 -20.80 1.19 -0.22
CA GLY A 12 -20.60 0.90 -1.66
C GLY A 12 -19.16 0.96 -2.19
N LEU A 13 -18.16 1.25 -1.35
CA LEU A 13 -16.75 1.17 -1.74
C LEU A 13 -16.37 -0.29 -2.01
N LYS A 14 -15.92 -0.61 -3.23
CA LYS A 14 -15.49 -1.96 -3.60
C LYS A 14 -13.98 -2.13 -3.50
N VAL A 15 -13.56 -3.12 -2.72
CA VAL A 15 -12.16 -3.48 -2.52
C VAL A 15 -11.91 -4.92 -2.93
N SER A 16 -10.68 -5.26 -3.29
CA SER A 16 -10.24 -6.65 -3.40
C SER A 16 -10.46 -7.36 -2.06
N ARG A 17 -10.92 -8.61 -2.12
CA ARG A 17 -11.24 -9.43 -0.93
C ARG A 17 -10.00 -9.68 -0.05
N LEU A 18 -8.82 -9.53 -0.63
CA LEU A 18 -7.54 -9.48 0.06
C LEU A 18 -6.96 -8.06 -0.05
N CYS A 19 -6.38 -7.57 1.04
CA CYS A 19 -5.66 -6.30 1.11
C CYS A 19 -4.15 -6.57 1.06
N LEU A 20 -3.39 -5.76 0.33
CA LEU A 20 -1.94 -5.81 0.33
C LEU A 20 -1.36 -4.90 1.42
N GLY A 21 -0.76 -5.50 2.45
CA GLY A 21 0.03 -4.78 3.44
C GLY A 21 1.40 -4.40 2.91
N THR A 22 1.89 -3.20 3.27
CA THR A 22 3.11 -2.61 2.68
C THR A 22 4.22 -2.29 3.68
N MET A 23 4.11 -2.73 4.94
CA MET A 23 4.99 -2.33 6.05
C MET A 23 6.49 -2.62 5.87
N VAL A 24 6.87 -3.44 4.88
CA VAL A 24 8.26 -3.82 4.59
C VAL A 24 8.88 -3.02 3.45
N PHE A 25 8.11 -2.16 2.78
CA PHE A 25 8.57 -1.38 1.63
C PHE A 25 9.41 -0.18 2.07
N GLY A 26 10.68 -0.15 1.68
CA GLY A 26 11.67 0.80 2.18
C GLY A 26 12.52 0.26 3.33
N SER A 27 12.29 -0.98 3.77
CA SER A 27 13.16 -1.70 4.72
C SER A 27 13.64 -3.03 4.13
N GLN A 28 12.95 -4.13 4.44
CA GLN A 28 13.30 -5.47 3.96
C GLN A 28 13.17 -5.58 2.43
N ASN A 29 12.27 -4.79 1.84
CA ASN A 29 12.17 -4.60 0.41
C ASN A 29 12.67 -3.20 0.05
N ASP A 30 13.63 -3.11 -0.87
CA ASP A 30 13.94 -1.83 -1.52
C ASP A 30 12.79 -1.37 -2.43
N GLU A 31 12.91 -0.18 -3.01
CA GLU A 31 11.88 0.38 -3.89
C GLU A 31 11.59 -0.52 -5.11
N LYS A 32 12.63 -1.10 -5.71
CA LYS A 32 12.49 -1.95 -6.89
C LYS A 32 11.73 -3.23 -6.57
N ALA A 33 12.07 -3.89 -5.46
CA ALA A 33 11.37 -5.07 -4.99
C ALA A 33 9.92 -4.74 -4.59
N SER A 34 9.70 -3.57 -3.97
CA SER A 34 8.37 -3.08 -3.62
C SER A 34 7.50 -2.87 -4.85
N PHE A 35 8.06 -2.28 -5.93
CA PHE A 35 7.35 -2.10 -7.20
C PHE A 35 7.01 -3.44 -7.85
N ALA A 36 7.93 -4.41 -7.83
CA ALA A 36 7.65 -5.74 -8.37
C ALA A 36 6.47 -6.43 -7.65
N VAL A 37 6.36 -6.28 -6.33
CA VAL A 37 5.20 -6.78 -5.57
C VAL A 37 3.92 -6.05 -5.96
N LEU A 38 3.97 -4.73 -6.10
CA LEU A 38 2.81 -3.91 -6.48
C LEU A 38 2.35 -4.18 -7.92
N ASP A 39 3.27 -4.37 -8.87
CA ASP A 39 2.99 -4.72 -10.26
C ASP A 39 2.28 -6.09 -10.33
N GLU A 40 2.78 -7.10 -9.62
CA GLU A 40 2.14 -8.41 -9.57
C GLU A 40 0.76 -8.34 -8.89
N ALA A 41 0.63 -7.54 -7.83
CA ALA A 41 -0.65 -7.32 -7.18
C ALA A 41 -1.68 -6.68 -8.13
N GLU A 42 -1.27 -5.71 -8.95
CA GLU A 42 -2.14 -5.13 -10.00
C GLU A 42 -2.58 -6.20 -11.01
N VAL A 43 -1.66 -7.05 -11.48
CA VAL A 43 -1.96 -8.15 -12.41
C VAL A 43 -2.95 -9.16 -11.82
N LEU A 44 -2.85 -9.43 -10.52
CA LEU A 44 -3.76 -10.31 -9.78
C LEU A 44 -5.11 -9.65 -9.40
N GLY A 45 -5.29 -8.37 -9.72
CA GLY A 45 -6.52 -7.62 -9.52
C GLY A 45 -6.68 -7.00 -8.14
N PHE A 46 -5.60 -6.89 -7.36
CA PHE A 46 -5.64 -6.14 -6.10
C PHE A 46 -5.91 -4.68 -6.39
N ASN A 47 -6.82 -4.09 -5.60
CA ASN A 47 -7.01 -2.65 -5.60
C ASN A 47 -6.89 -2.05 -4.20
N PHE A 48 -6.76 -2.86 -3.15
CA PHE A 48 -6.78 -2.39 -1.77
C PHE A 48 -5.38 -2.48 -1.16
N LEU A 49 -4.80 -1.31 -0.86
CA LEU A 49 -3.46 -1.18 -0.29
C LEU A 49 -3.55 -0.59 1.12
N ASP A 50 -2.83 -1.20 2.04
CA ASP A 50 -2.71 -0.77 3.44
C ASP A 50 -1.31 -0.17 3.70
N LEU A 51 -1.31 1.06 4.22
CA LEU A 51 -0.13 1.88 4.51
C LEU A 51 -0.23 2.47 5.93
N ALA A 52 0.82 3.11 6.41
CA ALA A 52 0.81 3.90 7.64
C ALA A 52 1.91 4.97 7.60
N ASP A 53 1.69 6.06 8.32
CA ASP A 53 2.66 7.14 8.56
C ASP A 53 4.05 6.60 8.97
N VAL A 54 4.08 5.67 9.92
CA VAL A 54 5.31 5.18 10.54
C VAL A 54 6.06 4.14 9.70
N TYR A 55 5.46 3.63 8.62
CA TYR A 55 6.10 2.60 7.82
C TYR A 55 7.32 3.15 7.06
N PRO A 56 8.41 2.35 6.96
CA PRO A 56 8.47 0.89 7.14
C PRO A 56 8.78 0.39 8.56
N VAL A 57 8.72 -0.93 8.75
CA VAL A 57 9.04 -1.66 10.00
C VAL A 57 10.42 -2.33 9.89
N PRO A 58 11.25 -2.35 10.97
CA PRO A 58 11.06 -1.66 12.24
C PRO A 58 11.05 -0.14 12.08
N PRO A 59 10.15 0.58 12.80
CA PRO A 59 9.99 2.02 12.62
C PRO A 59 11.19 2.81 13.16
N SER A 60 11.55 3.87 12.46
CA SER A 60 12.54 4.86 12.91
C SER A 60 12.13 6.26 12.41
N LEU A 61 12.57 7.33 13.09
CA LEU A 61 12.31 8.69 12.62
C LEU A 61 12.99 9.00 11.28
N GLU A 62 14.10 8.34 10.97
CA GLU A 62 14.82 8.52 9.70
C GLU A 62 14.04 7.94 8.52
N THR A 63 13.34 6.82 8.73
CA THR A 63 12.65 6.09 7.66
C THR A 63 11.14 6.29 7.64
N ALA A 64 10.54 6.89 8.66
CA ALA A 64 9.11 7.12 8.74
C ALA A 64 8.58 7.85 7.49
N GLY A 65 7.47 7.37 6.93
CA GLY A 65 6.86 7.89 5.70
C GLY A 65 7.43 7.30 4.41
N SER A 66 8.59 6.62 4.44
CA SER A 66 9.24 6.12 3.22
C SER A 66 8.36 5.14 2.44
N THR A 67 7.57 4.31 3.12
CA THR A 67 6.62 3.41 2.46
C THR A 67 5.57 4.17 1.65
N GLU A 68 5.00 5.25 2.21
CA GLU A 68 4.01 6.07 1.50
C GLU A 68 4.63 6.79 0.30
N GLU A 69 5.87 7.23 0.41
CA GLU A 69 6.60 7.83 -0.71
C GLU A 69 6.85 6.84 -1.85
N ILE A 70 7.31 5.62 -1.52
CA ILE A 70 7.55 4.53 -2.49
C ILE A 70 6.24 4.21 -3.22
N VAL A 71 5.16 3.96 -2.48
CA VAL A 71 3.85 3.65 -3.08
C VAL A 71 3.32 4.84 -3.88
N GLY A 72 3.52 6.07 -3.40
CA GLY A 72 3.14 7.30 -4.10
C GLY A 72 3.86 7.46 -5.45
N ARG A 73 5.15 7.12 -5.52
CA ARG A 73 5.90 7.09 -6.78
C ARG A 73 5.35 6.04 -7.74
N TRP A 74 5.04 4.84 -7.24
CA TRP A 74 4.45 3.77 -8.05
C TRP A 74 3.04 4.09 -8.57
N LEU A 75 2.22 4.82 -7.82
CA LEU A 75 0.83 5.14 -8.19
C LEU A 75 0.69 6.20 -9.31
N LYS A 76 1.78 6.84 -9.74
CA LYS A 76 1.74 7.84 -10.81
C LYS A 76 1.11 7.24 -12.08
N GLY A 77 0.06 7.90 -12.59
CA GLY A 77 -0.68 7.44 -13.77
C GLY A 77 -1.69 6.31 -13.54
N ARG A 78 -1.78 5.75 -12.31
CA ARG A 78 -2.70 4.64 -11.97
C ARG A 78 -3.50 4.85 -10.68
N ARG A 79 -3.41 6.04 -10.05
CA ARG A 79 -4.05 6.34 -8.76
C ARG A 79 -5.53 5.96 -8.68
N GLN A 80 -6.31 6.16 -9.74
CA GLN A 80 -7.76 5.88 -9.75
C GLN A 80 -8.10 4.38 -9.69
N ARG A 81 -7.11 3.50 -9.92
CA ARG A 81 -7.31 2.04 -9.88
C ARG A 81 -7.25 1.47 -8.46
N PHE A 82 -6.79 2.25 -7.48
CA PHE A 82 -6.50 1.78 -6.12
C PHE A 82 -7.26 2.52 -5.03
N VAL A 83 -7.67 1.77 -4.01
CA VAL A 83 -8.13 2.23 -2.70
C VAL A 83 -6.93 2.19 -1.76
N LEU A 84 -6.58 3.34 -1.19
CA LEU A 84 -5.49 3.46 -0.22
C LEU A 84 -6.10 3.67 1.16
N ALA A 85 -5.74 2.80 2.10
CA ALA A 85 -5.94 3.04 3.52
C ALA A 85 -4.59 3.36 4.15
N THR A 86 -4.47 4.56 4.73
CA THR A 86 -3.31 4.92 5.57
C THR A 86 -3.76 5.16 7.01
N LYS A 87 -2.80 5.27 7.91
CA LYS A 87 -2.98 5.38 9.36
C LYS A 87 -2.08 6.49 9.87
N PHE A 88 -2.53 7.21 10.89
CA PHE A 88 -1.78 8.25 11.58
C PHE A 88 -1.84 7.99 13.09
N VAL A 89 -0.72 8.05 13.79
CA VAL A 89 -0.65 8.05 15.27
C VAL A 89 0.76 8.28 15.81
N ASN A 90 1.80 7.96 15.04
CA ASN A 90 3.16 7.88 15.57
C ASN A 90 3.92 9.20 15.38
N PRO A 91 5.02 9.42 16.13
CA PRO A 91 5.93 10.52 15.86
C PRO A 91 6.46 10.45 14.43
N MET A 92 6.29 11.56 13.72
CA MET A 92 6.83 11.83 12.39
C MET A 92 7.82 12.98 12.52
N GLY A 93 8.89 12.94 11.71
CA GLY A 93 9.97 13.95 11.73
C GLY A 93 9.52 15.34 11.32
#